data_AF-A0A316HPH0-F1
#
_entry.id   AF-A0A316HPH0-F1
#
_cell.length_a   1.000
_cell.length_b   1.000
_cell.length_c   1.000
_cell.angle_alpha   90.00
_cell.angle_beta   90.00
_cell.angle_gamma   90.00
#
_symmetry.space_group_name_H-M   'P 1'
#
loop_
_entity.id
_entity.type
_entity.pdbx_description
1 polymer ?
#
loop_
_entity_poly.entity_id
_entity_poly.type
_entity_poly.pdbx_seq_one_letter_code
_entity_poly.pdbx_strand_id
1 'polypeptide(L)' 'MPTLGALINKIMQNQGTVKFFNETKGFGFIVPSNGGPDVFVHSTGLIDEIRENDNVEYEVENGRKGLNAVNVKVI' A
#
# COMPACT_ATOMS: atom_id res chain seq x y z
N MET A 1 9.25 9.63 28.13
CA MET A 1 7.83 9.23 28.13
C MET A 1 7.20 9.80 26.87
N PRO A 2 6.82 8.99 25.87
CA PRO A 2 6.10 9.49 24.71
C PRO A 2 4.66 9.83 25.12
N THR A 3 4.19 11.01 24.71
CA THR A 3 2.85 11.54 25.01
C THR A 3 1.75 10.68 24.40
N LEU A 4 0.65 10.52 25.15
CA LEU A 4 -0.57 9.74 24.85
C LEU A 4 -1.20 10.01 23.46
N GLY A 5 -0.79 11.08 22.76
CA GLY A 5 -1.24 11.40 21.40
C GLY A 5 -0.70 10.49 20.30
N ALA A 6 0.38 9.72 20.54
CA ALA A 6 0.99 8.86 19.50
C ALA A 6 0.37 7.45 19.39
N LEU A 7 -0.68 7.13 20.16
CA LEU A 7 -1.23 5.77 20.24
C LEU A 7 -2.58 5.56 19.52
N ILE A 8 -3.16 6.59 18.90
CA ILE A 8 -4.58 6.49 18.48
C ILE A 8 -4.78 5.87 17.09
N ASN A 9 -3.81 5.89 16.17
CA ASN A 9 -4.02 5.34 14.83
C ASN A 9 -2.84 4.51 14.32
N LYS A 10 -2.48 3.44 15.03
CA LYS A 10 -1.86 2.30 14.34
C LYS A 10 -2.98 1.52 13.63
N ILE A 11 -3.61 2.18 12.66
CA ILE A 11 -4.35 1.50 11.60
C ILE A 11 -3.35 0.48 11.03
N MET A 12 -3.77 -0.75 10.77
CA MET A 12 -2.88 -1.83 10.32
C MET A 12 -2.35 -1.52 8.92
N GLN A 13 -1.36 -0.62 8.89
CA GLN A 13 -0.59 -0.28 7.73
C GLN A 13 0.31 -1.47 7.41
N ASN A 14 0.11 -2.04 6.23
CA ASN A 14 0.96 -3.07 5.69
C ASN A 14 2.10 -2.40 4.93
N GLN A 15 3.25 -3.06 4.94
CA GLN A 15 4.41 -2.64 4.17
C GLN A 15 4.66 -3.65 3.05
N GLY A 16 5.16 -3.15 1.95
CA GLY A 16 5.50 -3.96 0.80
C GLY A 16 6.36 -3.21 -0.19
N THR A 17 6.79 -3.94 -1.21
CA THR A 17 7.59 -3.40 -2.29
C THR A 17 6.76 -3.42 -3.56
N VAL A 18 6.74 -2.31 -4.28
CA VAL A 18 6.03 -2.21 -5.56
C VAL A 18 6.75 -3.09 -6.57
N LYS A 19 6.10 -4.18 -6.99
CA LYS A 19 6.67 -5.10 -7.98
C LYS A 19 6.60 -4.54 -9.38
N PHE A 20 5.54 -3.79 -9.66
CA PHE A 20 5.29 -3.13 -10.93
C PHE A 20 4.14 -2.15 -10.76
N PHE A 21 4.26 -0.97 -11.37
CA PHE A 21 3.18 -0.01 -11.49
C PHE A 21 3.15 0.54 -12.91
N ASN A 22 1.97 0.57 -13.53
CA ASN A 22 1.78 1.15 -14.85
C ASN A 22 1.04 2.47 -14.71
N GLU A 23 1.78 3.57 -14.76
CA GLU A 23 1.23 4.93 -14.68
C GLU A 23 0.20 5.20 -15.78
N THR A 24 0.46 4.72 -17.01
CA THR A 24 -0.44 4.91 -18.16
C THR A 24 -1.78 4.21 -17.98
N LYS A 25 -1.79 3.01 -17.38
CA LYS A 25 -3.02 2.24 -17.11
C LYS A 25 -3.60 2.51 -15.71
N GLY A 26 -2.84 3.12 -14.81
CA GLY A 26 -3.25 3.44 -13.45
C GLY A 26 -3.39 2.23 -12.52
N PHE A 27 -2.64 1.14 -12.73
CA PHE A 27 -2.68 0.00 -11.83
C PHE A 27 -1.32 -0.68 -11.68
N GLY A 28 -1.15 -1.44 -10.59
CA GLY A 28 0.06 -2.18 -10.31
C GLY A 28 -0.16 -3.30 -9.31
N PHE A 29 0.96 -3.83 -8.82
CA PHE A 29 0.99 -4.87 -7.79
C PHE A 29 2.06 -4.55 -6.75
N ILE A 30 1.71 -4.75 -5.48
CA ILE A 30 2.60 -4.60 -4.34
C ILE A 30 2.83 -5.98 -3.73
N VAL A 31 4.09 -6.31 -3.50
CA VAL A 31 4.48 -7.54 -2.81
C VAL A 31 4.56 -7.23 -1.31
N PRO A 32 3.68 -7.82 -0.47
CA PRO A 32 3.72 -7.59 0.97
C PRO A 32 5.02 -8.12 1.58
N SER A 33 5.65 -7.32 2.45
CA SER A 33 6.89 -7.71 3.14
C SER A 33 6.68 -8.87 4.12
N ASN A 34 5.45 -9.07 4.60
CA ASN A 34 5.10 -10.18 5.50
C ASN A 34 5.03 -11.54 4.79
N GLY A 35 5.23 -11.57 3.47
CA GLY A 35 4.96 -12.75 2.65
C GLY A 35 3.46 -12.96 2.43
N GLY A 36 3.06 -13.29 1.21
CA GLY A 36 1.65 -13.41 0.86
C GLY A 36 1.41 -13.22 -0.64
N PRO A 37 0.14 -13.26 -1.07
CA PRO A 37 -0.21 -12.96 -2.46
C PRO A 37 0.03 -11.48 -2.77
N ASP A 38 0.39 -11.20 -4.04
CA ASP A 38 0.52 -9.85 -4.56
C ASP A 38 -0.78 -9.08 -4.34
N VAL A 39 -0.68 -7.89 -3.75
CA VAL A 39 -1.82 -7.00 -3.49
C VAL A 39 -2.01 -6.09 -4.70
N PHE A 40 -3.24 -6.02 -5.21
CA PHE A 40 -3.57 -5.15 -6.31
C PHE A 40 -3.60 -3.70 -5.85
N VAL A 41 -3.00 -2.78 -6.60
CA VAL A 41 -3.06 -1.34 -6.35
C VAL A 41 -3.60 -0.60 -7.56
N HIS A 42 -4.46 0.39 -7.32
CA HIS A 42 -5.00 1.28 -8.34
C HIS A 42 -4.56 2.73 -8.07
N SER A 43 -4.41 3.53 -9.12
CA SER A 43 -3.98 4.93 -9.04
C SER A 43 -4.88 5.78 -8.14
N THR A 44 -6.16 5.42 -8.01
CA THR A 44 -7.11 6.11 -7.12
C THR A 44 -6.83 5.89 -5.63
N GLY A 45 -6.06 4.86 -5.28
CA GLY A 45 -5.69 4.54 -3.90
C GLY A 45 -4.30 5.06 -3.50
N LEU A 46 -3.59 5.71 -4.44
CA LEU A 46 -2.29 6.30 -4.19
C LEU A 46 -2.43 7.66 -3.52
N ILE A 47 -1.68 7.87 -2.44
CA ILE A 47 -1.48 9.18 -1.82
C ILE A 47 -0.26 9.84 -2.48
N ASP A 48 0.82 9.08 -2.65
CA ASP A 48 2.04 9.51 -3.31
C ASP A 48 2.24 8.75 -4.63
N GLU A 49 3.01 9.34 -5.55
CA GLU A 49 3.47 8.63 -6.74
C GLU A 49 4.40 7.48 -6.33
N ILE A 50 4.14 6.29 -6.86
CA ILE A 50 4.92 5.09 -6.58
C ILE A 50 5.59 4.58 -7.86
N ARG A 51 6.79 4.01 -7.72
CA ARG A 51 7.53 3.40 -8.83
C ARG A 51 7.88 1.96 -8.54
N GLU A 52 8.28 1.24 -9.57
CA GLU A 52 8.80 -0.11 -9.43
C GLU A 52 9.98 -0.15 -8.45
N ASN A 53 9.98 -1.13 -7.55
CA ASN A 53 10.94 -1.33 -6.47
C ASN A 53 10.86 -0.35 -5.30
N ASP A 54 9.91 0.59 -5.29
CA ASP A 54 9.70 1.46 -4.14
C ASP A 54 9.12 0.68 -2.96
N ASN A 55 9.58 1.03 -1.76
CA ASN A 55 8.96 0.56 -0.53
C ASN A 55 7.79 1.48 -0.20
N VAL A 56 6.64 0.86 0.06
CA VAL A 56 5.40 1.57 0.29
C VAL A 56 4.70 1.03 1.52
N GLU A 57 4.02 1.95 2.21
CA GLU A 57 3.08 1.65 3.27
C GLU A 57 1.66 1.83 2.72
N TYR A 58 0.80 0.85 2.97
CA TYR A 58 -0.56 0.79 2.41
C TYR A 58 -1.51 0.04 3.33
N GLU A 59 -2.79 0.33 3.18
CA GLU A 59 -3.86 -0.42 3.83
C GLU A 59 -4.46 -1.41 2.84
N VAL A 60 -4.95 -2.55 3.35
CA VAL A 60 -5.59 -3.57 2.52
C VAL A 60 -7.07 -3.59 2.79
N GLU A 61 -7.87 -3.42 1.75
CA GLU A 61 -9.32 -3.54 1.78
C GLU A 61 -9.81 -4.72 0.93
N ASN A 62 -10.92 -5.32 1.35
CA ASN A 62 -11.58 -6.39 0.61
C ASN A 62 -12.44 -5.78 -0.52
N GLY A 63 -11.87 -5.71 -1.73
CA GLY A 63 -12.58 -5.27 -2.92
C GLY A 63 -13.38 -6.38 -3.60
N ARG A 64 -14.21 -6.02 -4.58
CA ARG A 64 -15.00 -6.98 -5.39
C ARG A 64 -14.14 -7.98 -6.19
N LYS A 65 -12.84 -7.71 -6.35
CA LYS A 65 -11.88 -8.52 -7.11
C LYS A 65 -10.74 -9.11 -6.26
N GLY A 66 -10.85 -9.02 -4.93
CA GLY A 66 -9.80 -9.46 -4.00
C GLY A 66 -9.19 -8.30 -3.20
N LEU A 67 -8.01 -8.52 -2.64
CA LEU A 67 -7.30 -7.56 -1.80
C LEU A 67 -6.86 -6.36 -2.64
N ASN A 68 -7.30 -5.16 -2.23
CA ASN A 68 -6.96 -3.90 -2.86
C ASN A 68 -6.16 -3.03 -1.88
N ALA A 69 -5.06 -2.47 -2.36
CA ALA A 69 -4.25 -1.52 -1.63
C ALA A 69 -4.85 -0.11 -1.74
N VAL A 70 -5.02 0.54 -0.60
CA VAL A 70 -5.49 1.93 -0.47
C VAL A 70 -4.57 2.70 0.47
N ASN A 71 -4.68 4.03 0.45
CA ASN A 71 -3.81 4.93 1.23
C ASN A 71 -2.32 4.65 1.02
N VAL A 72 -1.92 4.33 -0.22
CA VAL A 72 -0.55 3.92 -0.53
C VAL A 72 0.37 5.13 -0.54
N LYS A 73 1.44 5.08 0.24
CA LYS A 73 2.47 6.12 0.35
C LYS A 73 3.86 5.52 0.31
N VAL A 74 4.83 6.27 -0.18
CA VAL A 74 6.24 5.86 -0.20
C VAL A 74 6.86 6.07 1.18
N ILE A 75 7.75 5.16 1.61
CA ILE A 75 8.49 5.24 2.90
C ILE A 75 9.98 5.46 2.73
#